data_AF-A0A2R6S6B8-F1
#
_entry.id   AF-A0A2R6S6B8-F1
#
_cell.length_a   1.000
_cell.length_b   1.000
_cell.length_c   1.000
_cell.angle_alpha   90.00
_cell.angle_beta   90.00
_cell.angle_gamma   90.00
#
_symmetry.space_group_name_H-M   'P 1'
#
loop_
_entity.id
_entity.type
_entity.pdbx_description
1 polymer ?
#
loop_
_entity_poly.entity_id
_entity_poly.type
_entity_poly.pdbx_seq_one_letter_code
_entity_poly.pdbx_strand_id
1 'polypeptide(L)'
;MPEEFASHLVPIIETHATAPLIKEDSDEIGSNSSCITFLPLPSSFDYNKQSSWAALASEIQGWLLALAVSPKSPERSWATDCFWMAYLAAFPDFPRGQWTLWDPRINICETFAERWTMTPTGNFAIRDSVEHDETCSDSCDACIQSRRELWEEFTRHASLFYVDGPLVRQA
;
A
#
# COMPACT_ATOMS: atom_id res chain seq x y z
N MET A 1 23.72 31.50 35.69
CA MET A 1 23.11 30.31 36.32
C MET A 1 23.86 30.09 37.63
N PRO A 2 23.21 30.01 38.80
CA PRO A 2 23.94 29.90 40.07
C PRO A 2 24.75 28.60 40.16
N GLU A 3 26.01 28.69 40.59
CA GLU A 3 27.00 27.60 40.69
C GLU A 3 26.68 26.54 41.76
N GLU A 4 25.61 26.72 42.52
CA GLU A 4 25.29 25.92 43.71
C GLU A 4 24.56 24.60 43.44
N PHE A 5 24.19 24.31 42.19
CA PHE A 5 23.51 23.05 41.82
C PHE A 5 24.38 22.09 40.98
N ALA A 6 25.65 22.43 40.72
CA ALA A 6 26.55 21.63 39.90
C ALA A 6 27.25 20.48 40.65
N SER A 7 27.08 20.36 41.98
CA SER A 7 27.88 19.48 42.84
C SER A 7 27.19 18.18 43.28
N HIS A 8 25.95 17.89 42.88
CA HIS A 8 25.15 16.82 43.50
C HIS A 8 24.51 15.79 42.57
N LEU A 9 24.97 15.65 41.33
CA LEU A 9 24.58 14.52 40.48
C LEU A 9 25.83 13.80 39.96
N VAL A 10 26.50 13.08 40.86
CA VAL A 10 27.49 12.06 40.50
C VAL A 10 26.77 10.71 40.48
N PRO A 11 26.71 10.00 39.34
CA PRO A 11 26.19 8.64 39.33
C PRO A 11 27.16 7.71 40.05
N ILE A 12 26.70 7.05 41.11
CA ILE A 12 27.45 6.02 41.83
C ILE A 12 27.48 4.77 40.94
N ILE A 13 28.66 4.46 40.40
CA ILE A 13 28.91 3.20 39.67
C ILE A 13 29.19 2.13 40.73
N GLU A 14 28.19 1.32 41.06
CA GLU A 14 28.42 0.07 41.79
C GLU A 14 29.06 -0.95 40.84
N THR A 15 30.38 -1.11 40.95
CA THR A 15 31.14 -2.14 40.25
C THR A 15 30.92 -3.49 40.91
N HIS A 16 30.03 -4.31 40.37
CA HIS A 16 30.02 -5.75 40.64
C HIS A 16 30.89 -6.48 39.62
N ALA A 17 31.88 -7.21 40.14
CA ALA A 17 32.90 -7.92 39.39
C ALA A 17 32.36 -9.16 38.64
N THR A 18 32.64 -9.18 37.34
CA THR A 18 32.99 -10.27 36.42
C THR A 18 32.61 -11.72 36.77
N ALA A 19 31.70 -12.27 35.96
CA ALA A 19 31.67 -13.68 35.55
C ALA A 19 31.26 -13.77 34.05
N PRO A 20 31.65 -14.81 33.30
CA PRO A 20 32.20 -14.65 31.95
C PRO A 20 31.21 -14.89 30.79
N LEU A 21 31.49 -14.19 29.69
CA LEU A 21 31.26 -14.54 28.27
C LEU A 21 29.92 -15.19 27.91
N ILE A 22 28.98 -14.36 27.48
CA ILE A 22 28.12 -14.69 26.33
C ILE A 22 28.38 -13.61 25.28
N LYS A 23 29.07 -14.01 24.20
CA LYS A 23 29.04 -13.30 22.93
C LYS A 23 27.78 -13.77 22.21
N GLU A 24 26.78 -12.92 22.17
CA GLU A 24 25.78 -12.87 21.11
C GLU A 24 25.78 -11.36 20.76
N ASP A 25 26.67 -10.87 19.89
CA ASP A 25 26.59 -11.03 18.43
C ASP A 25 25.15 -11.28 17.99
N SER A 26 24.41 -10.18 17.96
CA SER A 26 23.58 -9.77 16.84
C SER A 26 22.61 -8.72 17.38
N ASP A 27 23.02 -7.46 17.28
CA ASP A 27 22.08 -6.44 16.84
C ASP A 27 21.67 -6.83 15.40
N GLU A 28 20.90 -7.91 15.27
CA GLU A 28 19.90 -7.96 14.24
C GLU A 28 18.97 -6.81 14.60
N ILE A 29 19.25 -5.67 13.98
CA ILE A 29 18.20 -4.89 13.36
C ILE A 29 17.48 -5.88 12.45
N GLY A 30 16.65 -6.73 13.07
CA GLY A 30 15.52 -7.35 12.45
C GLY A 30 14.72 -6.16 12.00
N SER A 31 15.04 -5.71 10.79
CA SER A 31 14.09 -5.12 9.89
C SER A 31 12.87 -5.99 10.10
N ASN A 32 11.91 -5.48 10.87
CA ASN A 32 10.56 -6.01 10.90
C ASN A 32 10.05 -5.73 9.49
N SER A 33 10.57 -6.52 8.54
CA SER A 33 10.17 -6.62 7.16
C SER A 33 8.71 -6.92 7.30
N SER A 34 7.94 -5.87 7.16
CA SER A 34 6.53 -5.88 7.44
C SER A 34 5.98 -6.77 6.35
N CYS A 35 5.84 -8.06 6.64
CA CYS A 35 5.57 -9.07 5.64
C CYS A 35 4.36 -8.60 4.85
N ILE A 36 4.58 -8.26 3.59
CA ILE A 36 3.54 -7.82 2.68
C ILE A 36 2.64 -9.04 2.48
N THR A 37 1.48 -9.08 3.15
CA THR A 37 0.66 -10.31 3.21
C THR A 37 -0.30 -10.47 2.03
N PHE A 38 -0.59 -9.37 1.33
CA PHE A 38 -1.47 -9.37 0.16
C PHE A 38 -0.74 -9.76 -1.13
N LEU A 39 0.59 -9.93 -1.08
CA LEU A 39 1.40 -10.50 -2.15
C LEU A 39 2.02 -11.82 -1.70
N PRO A 40 2.28 -12.77 -2.64
CA PRO A 40 1.83 -12.75 -4.03
C PRO A 40 0.31 -12.94 -4.15
N LEU A 41 -0.26 -12.41 -5.23
CA LEU A 41 -1.68 -12.51 -5.58
C LEU A 41 -2.10 -13.97 -5.77
N PRO A 42 -3.35 -14.33 -5.44
CA PRO A 42 -3.85 -15.68 -5.65
C PRO A 42 -3.82 -16.06 -7.14
N SER A 43 -3.63 -17.36 -7.45
CA SER A 43 -3.63 -17.87 -8.83
C SER A 43 -4.96 -17.67 -9.56
N SER A 44 -6.04 -17.45 -8.81
CA SER A 44 -7.38 -17.13 -9.31
C SER A 44 -7.59 -15.64 -9.60
N PHE A 45 -6.59 -14.77 -9.36
CA PHE A 45 -6.70 -13.35 -9.61
C PHE A 45 -6.83 -13.09 -11.12
N ASP A 46 -7.94 -12.43 -11.51
CA ASP A 46 -8.21 -12.04 -12.88
C ASP A 46 -8.28 -10.51 -12.95
N TYR A 47 -7.27 -9.90 -13.58
CA TYR A 47 -7.17 -8.45 -13.69
C TYR A 47 -8.29 -7.84 -14.57
N ASN A 48 -9.07 -8.64 -15.30
CA ASN A 48 -10.21 -8.12 -16.05
C ASN A 48 -11.49 -8.04 -15.20
N LYS A 49 -11.52 -8.69 -14.03
CA LYS A 49 -12.71 -8.78 -13.19
C LYS A 49 -12.71 -7.75 -12.08
N GLN A 50 -13.82 -7.04 -11.96
CA GLN A 50 -14.08 -6.10 -10.89
C GLN A 50 -13.92 -6.74 -9.50
N SER A 51 -14.48 -7.93 -9.33
CA SER A 51 -14.48 -8.64 -8.04
C SER A 51 -13.07 -8.97 -7.55
N SER A 52 -12.15 -9.30 -8.47
CA SER A 52 -10.76 -9.61 -8.11
C SER A 52 -10.04 -8.37 -7.58
N TRP A 53 -10.23 -7.23 -8.25
CA TRP A 53 -9.70 -5.95 -7.78
C TRP A 53 -10.31 -5.47 -6.46
N ALA A 54 -11.62 -5.63 -6.29
CA ALA A 54 -12.30 -5.26 -5.05
C ALA A 54 -11.80 -6.10 -3.86
N ALA A 55 -11.61 -7.41 -4.06
CA ALA A 55 -11.04 -8.28 -3.05
C ALA A 55 -9.61 -7.84 -2.68
N LEU A 56 -8.77 -7.56 -3.69
CA LEU A 56 -7.40 -7.08 -3.47
C LEU A 56 -7.36 -5.73 -2.73
N ALA A 57 -8.20 -4.77 -3.11
CA ALA A 57 -8.30 -3.49 -2.42
C ALA A 57 -8.69 -3.69 -0.94
N SER A 58 -9.60 -4.62 -0.65
CA SER A 58 -9.98 -4.96 0.72
C SER A 58 -8.82 -5.59 1.51
N GLU A 59 -8.03 -6.48 0.89
CA GLU A 59 -6.85 -7.08 1.53
C GLU A 59 -5.77 -6.04 1.85
N ILE A 60 -5.47 -5.15 0.89
CA ILE A 60 -4.50 -4.07 1.09
C ILE A 60 -4.99 -3.09 2.16
N GLN A 61 -6.29 -2.73 2.16
CA GLN A 61 -6.89 -1.92 3.21
C GLN A 61 -6.71 -2.60 4.58
N GLY A 62 -7.01 -3.89 4.69
CA GLY A 62 -6.78 -4.66 5.92
C GLY A 62 -5.33 -4.57 6.41
N TRP A 63 -4.37 -4.73 5.50
CA TRP A 63 -2.94 -4.62 5.79
C TRP A 63 -2.55 -3.19 6.26
N LEU A 64 -2.99 -2.15 5.54
CA LEU A 64 -2.76 -0.75 5.87
C LEU A 64 -3.33 -0.35 7.23
N LEU A 65 -4.43 -0.98 7.67
CA LEU A 65 -5.09 -0.67 8.92
C LEU A 65 -4.60 -1.52 10.10
N ALA A 66 -4.19 -2.77 9.86
CA ALA A 66 -3.79 -3.72 10.90
C ALA A 66 -2.29 -3.76 11.16
N LEU A 67 -1.47 -3.68 10.11
CA LEU A 67 -0.03 -3.89 10.15
C LEU A 67 0.77 -2.61 9.97
N ALA A 68 0.10 -1.46 10.00
CA ALA A 68 0.68 -0.17 9.67
C ALA A 68 2.00 0.09 10.41
N VAL A 69 3.07 -0.17 9.67
CA VAL A 69 4.37 0.46 9.76
C VAL A 69 4.16 1.95 10.02
N SER A 70 5.09 2.57 10.76
CA SER A 70 5.07 3.99 11.09
C SER A 70 4.40 4.84 10.00
N PRO A 71 3.48 5.77 10.30
CA PRO A 71 2.74 6.54 9.30
C PRO A 71 3.58 7.22 8.21
N LYS A 72 4.89 7.38 8.44
CA LYS A 72 5.86 7.97 7.54
C LYS A 72 6.75 6.95 6.82
N SER A 73 6.44 5.66 6.90
CA SER A 73 7.26 4.63 6.27
C SER A 73 7.02 4.58 4.76
N PRO A 74 8.07 4.29 3.97
CA PRO A 74 7.93 4.17 2.52
C PRO A 74 7.03 2.99 2.13
N GLU A 75 6.97 1.93 2.92
CA GLU A 75 6.07 0.78 2.72
C GLU A 75 4.60 1.20 2.79
N ARG A 76 4.24 2.07 3.75
CA ARG A 76 2.87 2.56 3.89
C ARG A 76 2.47 3.40 2.68
N SER A 77 3.36 4.30 2.22
CA SER A 77 3.13 5.09 1.01
C SER A 77 2.96 4.20 -0.21
N TRP A 78 3.86 3.23 -0.37
CA TRP A 78 3.82 2.26 -1.45
C TRP A 78 2.50 1.44 -1.46
N ALA A 79 2.11 0.88 -0.31
CA ALA A 79 0.89 0.10 -0.18
C ALA A 79 -0.38 0.96 -0.36
N THR A 80 -0.33 2.24 0.00
CA THR A 80 -1.43 3.19 -0.24
C THR A 80 -1.64 3.38 -1.75
N ASP A 81 -0.57 3.52 -2.51
CA ASP A 81 -0.65 3.58 -3.98
C ASP A 81 -1.16 2.26 -4.58
N CYS A 82 -0.69 1.10 -4.08
CA CYS A 82 -1.24 -0.21 -4.48
C CYS A 82 -2.75 -0.32 -4.21
N PHE A 83 -3.20 0.15 -3.04
CA PHE A 83 -4.63 0.20 -2.70
C PHE A 83 -5.40 1.02 -3.72
N TRP A 84 -4.92 2.21 -4.06
CA TRP A 84 -5.59 3.10 -4.99
C TRP A 84 -5.65 2.55 -6.41
N MET A 85 -4.58 1.90 -6.88
CA MET A 85 -4.57 1.20 -8.17
C MET A 85 -5.64 0.10 -8.19
N ALA A 86 -5.72 -0.72 -7.13
CA ALA A 86 -6.70 -1.79 -7.04
C ALA A 86 -8.14 -1.25 -6.92
N TYR A 87 -8.34 -0.20 -6.14
CA TYR A 87 -9.64 0.43 -5.94
C TYR A 87 -10.17 1.07 -7.22
N LEU A 88 -9.33 1.80 -7.97
CA LEU A 88 -9.72 2.40 -9.25
C LEU A 88 -9.99 1.35 -10.33
N ALA A 89 -9.32 0.20 -10.27
CA ALA A 89 -9.58 -0.91 -11.19
C ALA A 89 -10.89 -1.65 -10.85
N ALA A 90 -11.27 -1.68 -9.57
CA ALA A 90 -12.56 -2.17 -9.11
C ALA A 90 -13.70 -1.17 -9.37
N PHE A 91 -13.40 0.14 -9.41
CA PHE A 91 -14.39 1.17 -9.64
C PHE A 91 -13.88 2.18 -10.67
N PRO A 92 -13.83 1.81 -11.97
CA PRO A 92 -13.43 2.72 -13.05
C PRO A 92 -14.30 3.99 -13.12
N ASP A 93 -15.54 3.81 -12.62
CA ASP A 93 -16.51 4.74 -12.05
C ASP A 93 -15.93 6.03 -11.44
N PHE A 94 -15.00 5.83 -10.52
CA PHE A 94 -14.68 6.80 -9.49
C PHE A 94 -14.12 8.12 -10.03
N PRO A 95 -14.55 9.28 -9.48
CA PRO A 95 -15.52 9.47 -8.39
C PRO A 95 -16.99 9.52 -8.83
N ARG A 96 -17.26 9.43 -10.14
CA ARG A 96 -18.60 9.59 -10.73
C ARG A 96 -19.25 8.23 -11.00
N GLY A 97 -20.19 7.80 -10.16
CA GLY A 97 -20.92 6.55 -10.37
C GLY A 97 -20.94 5.69 -9.11
N GLN A 98 -21.03 4.38 -9.28
CA GLN A 98 -21.10 3.45 -8.16
C GLN A 98 -19.70 3.05 -7.68
N TRP A 99 -19.48 3.18 -6.38
CA TRP A 99 -18.26 2.74 -5.71
C TRP A 99 -18.55 2.46 -4.24
N THR A 100 -17.71 1.65 -3.61
CA THR A 100 -17.88 1.27 -2.21
C THR A 100 -17.05 2.15 -1.31
N LEU A 101 -17.58 2.61 -0.18
CA LEU A 101 -16.83 3.40 0.80
C LEU A 101 -15.52 2.71 1.21
N TRP A 102 -14.43 3.47 1.23
CA TRP A 102 -13.14 3.07 1.79
C TRP A 102 -12.92 3.70 3.17
N ASP A 103 -11.94 3.22 3.93
CA ASP A 103 -11.60 3.80 5.23
C ASP A 103 -10.90 5.16 5.06
N PRO A 104 -11.40 6.25 5.68
CA PRO A 104 -10.85 7.60 5.49
C PRO A 104 -9.41 7.78 6.02
N ARG A 105 -8.88 6.80 6.78
CA ARG A 105 -7.45 6.79 7.15
C ARG A 105 -6.53 6.50 5.96
N ILE A 106 -7.08 6.07 4.83
CA ILE A 106 -6.40 5.96 3.55
C ILE A 106 -6.69 7.24 2.76
N ASN A 107 -5.73 8.16 2.77
CA ASN A 107 -5.85 9.44 2.09
C ASN A 107 -5.73 9.27 0.57
N ILE A 108 -6.47 10.08 -0.18
CA ILE A 108 -6.37 10.17 -1.64
C ILE A 108 -5.35 11.23 -2.10
N CYS A 109 -5.15 12.29 -1.32
CA CYS A 109 -4.23 13.37 -1.69
C CYS A 109 -2.78 12.91 -1.66
N GLU A 110 -1.98 13.42 -2.58
CA GLU A 110 -0.58 13.09 -2.82
C GLU A 110 -0.35 11.62 -3.21
N THR A 111 -1.39 10.92 -3.67
CA THR A 111 -1.30 9.51 -4.07
C THR A 111 -1.40 9.33 -5.58
N PHE A 112 -1.21 8.08 -6.02
CA PHE A 112 -1.55 7.64 -7.36
C PHE A 112 -2.99 8.01 -7.75
N ALA A 113 -3.99 7.88 -6.87
CA ALA A 113 -5.39 8.14 -7.22
C ALA A 113 -5.68 9.60 -7.55
N GLU A 114 -5.09 10.55 -6.83
CA GLU A 114 -5.23 11.98 -7.16
C GLU A 114 -4.68 12.25 -8.56
N ARG A 115 -3.46 11.77 -8.85
CA ARG A 115 -2.85 11.93 -10.17
C ARG A 115 -3.69 11.27 -11.25
N TRP A 116 -4.12 10.03 -11.03
CA TRP A 116 -4.93 9.28 -12.00
C TRP A 116 -6.25 9.97 -12.33
N THR A 117 -6.95 10.50 -11.31
CA THR A 117 -8.26 11.15 -11.50
C THR A 117 -8.16 12.56 -12.08
N MET A 118 -7.04 13.27 -11.88
CA MET A 118 -6.83 14.62 -12.41
C MET A 118 -6.20 14.67 -13.82
N THR A 119 -5.62 13.57 -14.30
CA THR A 119 -4.93 13.59 -15.59
C THR A 119 -5.94 13.58 -16.76
N PRO A 120 -5.77 14.38 -17.82
CA PRO A 120 -6.61 14.31 -19.02
C PRO A 120 -6.54 12.98 -19.77
N THR A 121 -5.45 12.22 -19.62
CA THR A 121 -5.35 10.82 -20.08
C THR A 121 -5.83 9.82 -19.05
N GLY A 122 -6.02 10.23 -17.80
CA GLY A 122 -6.75 9.44 -16.82
C GLY A 122 -8.21 9.37 -17.22
N ASN A 123 -8.87 8.26 -16.84
CA ASN A 123 -10.26 7.91 -17.17
C ASN A 123 -11.28 9.07 -17.23
N PHE A 124 -11.04 10.17 -16.52
CA PHE A 124 -11.92 11.32 -16.47
C PHE A 124 -12.22 11.95 -17.85
N ALA A 125 -11.24 12.10 -18.76
CA ALA A 125 -11.51 12.76 -20.04
C ALA A 125 -12.08 11.82 -21.12
N ILE A 126 -11.70 10.54 -21.10
CA ILE A 126 -12.26 9.54 -22.03
C ILE A 126 -13.74 9.27 -21.68
N ARG A 127 -14.10 9.30 -20.40
CA ARG A 127 -15.48 9.03 -19.93
C ARG A 127 -16.42 10.24 -19.95
N ASP A 128 -15.92 11.46 -20.13
CA ASP A 128 -16.77 12.65 -20.37
C ASP A 128 -17.36 12.65 -21.80
N SER A 129 -16.83 11.84 -22.70
CA SER A 129 -17.22 11.75 -24.12
C SER A 129 -17.88 10.44 -24.54
N VAL A 130 -17.74 9.38 -23.73
CA VAL A 130 -18.45 8.11 -23.92
C VAL A 130 -19.56 8.06 -22.88
N GLU A 131 -20.82 8.13 -23.32
CA GLU A 131 -21.98 7.84 -22.47
C GLU A 131 -21.81 6.43 -21.88
N HIS A 132 -21.22 6.36 -20.70
CA HIS A 132 -21.18 5.15 -19.91
C HIS A 132 -22.61 4.89 -19.48
N ASP A 133 -23.25 3.89 -20.08
CA ASP A 133 -24.53 3.36 -19.60
C ASP A 133 -24.38 3.07 -18.09
N GLU A 134 -25.45 3.30 -17.32
CA GLU A 134 -25.44 3.35 -15.85
C GLU A 134 -25.03 2.02 -15.17
N THR A 135 -24.70 1.02 -15.98
CA THR A 135 -24.28 -0.32 -15.59
C THR A 135 -22.98 -0.71 -16.31
N CYS A 136 -21.84 -0.09 -15.97
CA CYS A 136 -20.53 -0.60 -16.45
C CYS A 136 -20.30 -1.99 -15.85
N SER A 137 -20.25 -3.01 -16.70
CA SER A 137 -19.94 -4.39 -16.31
C SER A 137 -18.48 -4.75 -16.65
N ASP A 138 -18.07 -5.96 -16.28
CA ASP A 138 -16.76 -6.51 -16.65
C ASP A 138 -16.55 -6.67 -18.18
N SER A 139 -17.61 -6.53 -19.00
CA SER A 139 -17.54 -6.63 -20.46
C SER A 139 -17.48 -5.28 -21.18
N CYS A 140 -17.45 -4.15 -20.46
CA CYS A 140 -17.32 -2.84 -21.08
C CYS A 140 -15.87 -2.58 -21.53
N ASP A 141 -15.67 -2.25 -22.80
CA ASP A 141 -14.35 -2.03 -23.39
C ASP A 141 -13.55 -0.93 -22.67
N ALA A 142 -14.21 0.15 -22.25
CA ALA A 142 -13.55 1.23 -21.50
C ALA A 142 -13.11 0.73 -20.11
N CYS A 143 -13.99 0.04 -19.36
CA CYS A 143 -13.62 -0.53 -18.06
C CYS A 143 -12.50 -1.59 -18.20
N ILE A 144 -12.50 -2.40 -19.26
CA ILE A 144 -11.42 -3.37 -19.55
C ILE A 144 -10.09 -2.65 -19.83
N GLN A 145 -10.11 -1.62 -20.66
CA GLN A 145 -8.91 -0.86 -21.01
C GLN A 145 -8.31 -0.18 -19.76
N SER A 146 -9.14 0.45 -18.93
CA SER A 146 -8.69 1.05 -17.67
C SER A 146 -8.06 0.01 -16.72
N ARG A 147 -8.68 -1.17 -16.58
CA ARG A 147 -8.14 -2.25 -15.74
C ARG A 147 -6.80 -2.77 -16.27
N ARG A 148 -6.60 -2.81 -17.59
CA ARG A 148 -5.33 -3.21 -18.20
C ARG A 148 -4.22 -2.20 -17.90
N GLU A 149 -4.49 -0.91 -18.06
CA GLU A 149 -3.52 0.15 -17.75
C GLU A 149 -3.17 0.13 -16.25
N LEU A 150 -4.17 -0.01 -15.39
CA LEU A 150 -3.97 -0.13 -13.95
C LEU A 150 -3.23 -1.40 -13.57
N TRP A 151 -3.41 -2.50 -14.29
CA TRP A 151 -2.63 -3.73 -14.08
C TRP A 151 -1.15 -3.55 -14.40
N GLU A 152 -0.83 -2.86 -15.49
CA GLU A 152 0.57 -2.55 -15.86
C GLU A 152 1.22 -1.65 -14.80
N GLU A 153 0.53 -0.60 -14.39
CA GLU A 153 1.00 0.30 -13.32
C GLU A 153 1.12 -0.42 -11.97
N PHE A 154 0.14 -1.24 -11.61
CA PHE A 154 0.17 -2.03 -10.38
C PHE A 154 1.35 -2.98 -10.36
N THR A 155 1.59 -3.70 -11.46
CA THR A 155 2.73 -4.62 -11.55
C THR A 155 4.05 -3.88 -11.39
N ARG A 156 4.22 -2.77 -12.12
CA ARG A 156 5.41 -1.93 -12.06
C ARG A 156 5.65 -1.39 -10.64
N HIS A 157 4.61 -0.93 -9.97
CA HIS A 157 4.69 -0.35 -8.63
C HIS A 157 4.88 -1.42 -7.56
N ALA A 158 4.18 -2.56 -7.65
CA ALA A 158 4.31 -3.67 -6.72
C ALA A 158 5.74 -4.24 -6.71
N SER A 159 6.40 -4.29 -7.87
CA SER A 159 7.80 -4.74 -8.00
C SER A 159 8.82 -3.89 -7.25
N LEU A 160 8.47 -2.69 -6.77
CA LEU A 160 9.39 -1.85 -5.97
C LEU A 160 9.71 -2.47 -4.60
N PHE A 161 8.73 -3.16 -4.00
CA PHE A 161 8.86 -3.79 -2.69
C PHE A 161 8.74 -5.31 -2.75
N TYR A 162 8.34 -5.87 -3.89
CA TYR A 162 8.24 -7.30 -4.13
C TYR A 162 9.15 -7.71 -5.31
N VAL A 163 10.41 -8.01 -4.99
CA VAL A 163 11.49 -8.17 -5.99
C VAL A 163 11.77 -9.64 -6.34
N ASP A 164 11.41 -10.57 -5.45
CA ASP A 164 11.95 -11.94 -5.45
C ASP A 164 10.95 -13.05 -5.85
N GLY A 165 9.82 -12.71 -6.50
CA GLY A 165 8.85 -13.74 -6.91
C GLY A 165 7.83 -13.31 -7.97
N PRO A 166 7.10 -14.27 -8.56
CA PRO A 166 6.00 -13.95 -9.47
C PRO A 166 4.90 -13.23 -8.70
N LEU A 167 4.35 -12.16 -9.28
CA LEU A 167 3.30 -11.34 -8.65
C LEU A 167 2.01 -12.15 -8.43
N VAL A 168 1.74 -13.12 -9.31
CA VAL A 168 0.64 -14.09 -9.19
C VAL A 168 1.23 -15.45 -8.83
N ARG A 169 0.66 -16.10 -7.82
CA ARG A 169 1.03 -17.46 -7.41
C ARG A 169 0.86 -18.42 -8.60
N GLN A 170 1.90 -19.14 -8.96
CA GLN A 170 1.78 -20.28 -9.88
C GLN A 170 1.14 -21.43 -9.10
N ALA A 171 0.06 -21.99 -9.65
CA ALA A 171 -0.65 -23.13 -9.08
C ALA A 171 0.11 -24.44 -9.32
#